data_AF-A0A7W3UFR8-F1
#
_entry.id   AF-A0A7W3UFR8-F1
#
_cell.length_a   1.000
_cell.length_b   1.000
_cell.length_c   1.000
_cell.angle_alpha   90.00
_cell.angle_beta   90.00
_cell.angle_gamma   90.00
#
_symmetry.space_group_name_H-M   'P 1'
#
loop_
_entity.id
_entity.type
_entity.pdbx_description
1 polymer ?
#
loop_
_entity_poly.entity_id
_entity_poly.type
_entity_poly.pdbx_seq_one_letter_code
_entity_poly.pdbx_strand_id
1 'polypeptide(L)'
;MFEETKRGFDWFSLIVGVLFIIAGIASFMRPDKTLHFLAIVAGIAFIFRGIYELWFRQRIGKVLGESSGWLIFSAILDIILGIIFLFQPSFGVLFIAIIFAIWFILDSITELLSAKFFKEFHRGYYWFIVILAILSLVLGVILLFSPLLSAITVVWLVSTFLIVFGIMKLIQAF
;
A
#
# COMPACT_ATOMS: atom_id res chain seq x y z
N MET A 1 -36.29 -1.66 10.67
CA MET A 1 -36.01 -2.31 11.97
C MET A 1 -34.50 -2.28 12.15
N PHE A 2 -33.98 -1.19 12.70
CA PHE A 2 -32.57 -1.09 13.06
C PHE A 2 -32.47 -1.69 14.46
N GLU A 3 -31.88 -2.89 14.57
CA GLU A 3 -31.54 -3.43 15.88
C GLU A 3 -30.49 -2.54 16.50
N GLU A 4 -30.90 -1.76 17.51
CA GLU A 4 -29.98 -1.21 18.50
C GLU A 4 -29.37 -2.38 19.26
N THR A 5 -28.27 -2.93 18.73
CA THR A 5 -27.40 -3.79 19.51
C THR A 5 -26.81 -2.90 20.60
N LYS A 6 -27.21 -3.11 21.86
CA LYS A 6 -26.53 -2.56 23.03
C LYS A 6 -25.03 -2.88 22.88
N ARG A 7 -24.22 -1.91 22.46
CA ARG A 7 -22.77 -2.07 22.36
C ARG A 7 -22.21 -2.14 23.78
N GLY A 8 -22.13 -3.36 24.31
CA GLY A 8 -21.25 -3.65 25.42
C GLY A 8 -19.80 -3.45 24.99
N PHE A 9 -18.92 -3.29 25.97
CA PHE A 9 -17.48 -3.13 25.76
C PHE A 9 -16.93 -4.23 24.82
N ASP A 10 -16.37 -3.83 23.68
CA ASP A 10 -15.85 -4.75 22.67
C ASP A 10 -14.38 -5.07 22.97
N TRP A 11 -14.19 -6.13 23.76
CA TRP A 11 -12.88 -6.63 24.17
C TRP A 11 -11.98 -7.01 22.97
N PHE A 12 -12.58 -7.44 21.86
CA PHE A 12 -11.83 -7.77 20.65
C PHE A 12 -11.23 -6.51 20.03
N SER A 13 -12.03 -5.45 19.91
CA SER A 13 -11.55 -4.16 19.40
C SER A 13 -10.47 -3.55 20.28
N LEU A 14 -10.53 -3.70 21.62
CA LEU A 14 -9.46 -3.24 22.50
C LEU A 14 -8.14 -3.97 22.23
N ILE A 15 -8.15 -5.31 22.22
CA ILE A 15 -6.93 -6.11 22.00
C ILE A 15 -6.31 -5.77 20.65
N VAL A 16 -7.12 -5.75 19.59
CA VAL A 16 -6.66 -5.41 18.25
C VAL A 16 -6.10 -3.98 18.22
N GLY A 17 -6.77 -3.01 18.85
CA GLY A 17 -6.30 -1.63 18.92
C GLY A 17 -4.93 -1.49 19.57
N VAL A 18 -4.72 -2.14 20.73
CA VAL A 18 -3.42 -2.15 21.43
C VAL A 18 -2.34 -2.80 20.56
N LEU A 19 -2.63 -3.95 19.94
CA LEU A 19 -1.67 -4.64 19.07
C LEU A 19 -1.24 -3.79 17.89
N PHE A 20 -2.17 -3.08 17.25
CA PHE A 20 -1.88 -2.17 16.13
C PHE A 20 -0.98 -1.01 16.55
N ILE A 21 -1.22 -0.40 17.71
CA ILE A 21 -0.38 0.68 18.23
C ILE A 21 1.03 0.16 18.53
N ILE A 22 1.16 -0.97 19.22
CA ILE A 22 2.46 -1.58 19.53
C ILE A 22 3.21 -1.91 18.23
N ALA A 23 2.53 -2.52 17.26
CA ALA A 23 3.11 -2.85 15.96
C ALA A 23 3.59 -1.59 15.21
N GLY A 24 2.79 -0.51 15.21
CA GLY A 24 3.17 0.75 14.59
C GLY A 24 4.39 1.40 15.26
N ILE A 25 4.43 1.43 16.60
CA ILE A 25 5.59 1.96 17.35
C ILE A 25 6.83 1.10 17.11
N ALA A 26 6.71 -0.22 17.19
CA ALA A 26 7.81 -1.15 16.94
C ALA A 26 8.37 -0.99 15.51
N SER A 27 7.49 -0.74 14.54
CA SER A 27 7.87 -0.53 13.14
C SER A 27 8.68 0.76 12.95
N PHE A 28 8.32 1.84 13.63
CA PHE A 28 9.09 3.10 13.63
C PHE A 28 10.49 2.94 14.21
N MET A 29 10.63 2.15 15.27
CA MET A 29 11.92 1.97 15.97
C MET A 29 12.93 1.15 15.15
N ARG A 30 12.45 0.24 14.29
CA ARG A 30 13.28 -0.67 13.48
C ARG A 30 12.79 -0.72 12.04
N PRO A 31 13.01 0.35 11.26
CA PRO A 31 12.53 0.41 9.88
C PRO A 31 13.18 -0.65 8.99
N ASP A 32 14.44 -1.01 9.24
CA ASP A 32 15.17 -2.06 8.54
C ASP A 32 14.49 -3.44 8.65
N LYS A 33 14.10 -3.84 9.86
CA LYS A 33 13.41 -5.12 10.11
C LYS A 33 12.00 -5.10 9.51
N THR A 34 11.31 -3.97 9.65
CA THR A 34 9.97 -3.79 9.10
C THR A 34 9.98 -3.92 7.59
N LEU A 35 10.97 -3.33 6.91
CA LEU A 35 11.11 -3.44 5.46
C LEU A 35 11.32 -4.87 5.00
N HIS A 36 12.19 -5.63 5.65
CA HIS A 36 12.35 -7.05 5.33
C HIS A 36 11.07 -7.85 5.58
N PHE A 37 10.35 -7.56 6.67
CA PHE A 37 9.06 -8.19 6.94
C PHE A 37 8.03 -7.88 5.85
N LEU A 38 7.90 -6.61 5.45
CA LEU A 38 7.02 -6.18 4.37
C LEU A 38 7.40 -6.83 3.04
N ALA A 39 8.70 -6.96 2.74
CA ALA A 39 9.18 -7.64 1.54
C ALA A 39 8.79 -9.13 1.54
N ILE A 40 8.93 -9.82 2.67
CA ILE A 40 8.52 -11.23 2.81
C ILE A 40 7.01 -11.36 2.62
N VAL A 41 6.21 -10.53 3.31
CA VAL A 41 4.75 -10.53 3.19
C VAL A 41 4.31 -10.25 1.74
N ALA A 42 4.94 -9.27 1.09
CA ALA A 42 4.70 -8.97 -0.32
C ALA A 42 5.09 -10.14 -1.23
N GLY A 43 6.19 -10.83 -0.93
CA GLY A 43 6.63 -12.02 -1.67
C GLY A 43 5.62 -13.16 -1.58
N ILE A 44 5.11 -13.43 -0.38
CA ILE A 44 4.01 -14.38 -0.16
C ILE A 44 2.79 -13.97 -0.99
N ALA A 45 2.39 -12.69 -0.91
CA ALA A 45 1.25 -12.16 -1.64
C ALA A 45 1.41 -12.30 -3.17
N PHE A 46 2.61 -12.05 -3.71
CA PHE A 46 2.88 -12.24 -5.15
C PHE A 46 2.77 -13.70 -5.58
N ILE A 47 3.26 -14.65 -4.78
CA ILE A 47 3.08 -16.08 -5.07
C ILE A 47 1.59 -16.43 -5.09
N PHE A 48 0.83 -16.03 -4.07
CA PHE A 48 -0.61 -16.29 -4.01
C PHE A 48 -1.36 -15.64 -5.19
N ARG A 49 -1.00 -14.41 -5.54
CA ARG A 49 -1.58 -13.70 -6.69
C ARG A 49 -1.30 -14.43 -7.99
N GLY A 50 -0.06 -14.82 -8.25
CA GLY A 50 0.29 -15.56 -9.48
C GLY A 50 -0.42 -16.92 -9.56
N ILE A 51 -0.53 -17.64 -8.45
CA ILE A 51 -1.32 -18.89 -8.39
C ILE A 51 -2.80 -18.62 -8.68
N TYR A 52 -3.36 -17.56 -8.10
CA TYR A 52 -4.75 -17.17 -8.34
C TYR A 52 -5.00 -16.79 -9.80
N GLU A 53 -4.11 -16.01 -10.43
CA GLU A 53 -4.20 -15.63 -11.84
C GLU A 53 -4.17 -16.86 -12.76
N LEU A 54 -3.28 -17.83 -12.48
CA LEU A 54 -3.24 -19.11 -13.21
C LEU A 54 -4.53 -19.93 -13.06
N TRP A 55 -5.06 -20.01 -11.84
CA TRP A 55 -6.30 -20.74 -11.56
C TRP A 55 -7.53 -20.08 -12.19
N PHE A 56 -7.64 -18.75 -12.07
CA PHE A 56 -8.71 -17.94 -12.65
C PHE A 56 -8.79 -18.11 -14.17
N ARG A 57 -7.63 -18.15 -14.85
CA ARG A 57 -7.55 -18.41 -16.28
C ARG A 57 -8.18 -19.75 -16.66
N GLN A 58 -7.91 -20.83 -15.93
CA GLN A 58 -8.44 -22.16 -16.24
C GLN A 58 -9.97 -22.21 -16.12
N ARG A 59 -10.56 -21.41 -15.23
CA ARG A 59 -12.01 -21.34 -14.99
C ARG A 59 -12.75 -20.38 -15.93
N ILE A 60 -12.17 -19.21 -16.24
CA ILE A 60 -12.90 -18.08 -16.85
C ILE A 60 -12.30 -17.66 -18.21
N GLY A 61 -11.04 -18.01 -18.49
CA GLY A 61 -10.33 -17.62 -19.71
C GLY A 61 -10.90 -18.15 -21.02
N LYS A 62 -11.81 -19.14 -20.99
CA LYS A 62 -12.50 -19.64 -22.20
C LYS A 62 -13.58 -18.71 -22.74
N VAL A 63 -14.06 -17.74 -21.95
CA VAL A 63 -15.19 -16.87 -22.32
C VAL A 63 -14.73 -15.56 -22.97
N LEU A 64 -13.52 -15.08 -22.65
CA LEU A 64 -13.09 -13.72 -22.99
C LEU A 64 -12.26 -13.57 -24.27
N GLY A 65 -11.86 -14.67 -24.94
CA GLY A 65 -11.23 -14.63 -26.27
C GLY A 65 -9.92 -13.85 -26.42
N GLU A 66 -9.43 -13.19 -25.36
CA GLU A 66 -8.21 -12.40 -25.40
C GLU A 66 -6.95 -13.27 -25.47
N SER A 67 -5.91 -12.71 -26.12
CA SER A 67 -4.57 -13.31 -26.24
C SER A 67 -3.92 -13.49 -24.86
N SER A 68 -4.32 -14.58 -24.22
CA SER A 68 -4.07 -14.92 -22.82
C SER A 68 -2.60 -15.27 -22.51
N GLY A 69 -1.67 -14.96 -23.42
CA GLY A 69 -0.24 -15.13 -23.21
C GLY A 69 0.32 -14.13 -22.20
N TRP A 70 -0.18 -12.88 -22.22
CA TRP A 70 0.26 -11.84 -21.28
C TRP A 70 -0.06 -12.19 -19.82
N LEU A 71 -1.25 -12.76 -19.59
CA LEU A 71 -1.72 -13.12 -18.24
C LEU A 71 -0.97 -14.32 -17.65
N ILE A 72 -0.55 -15.28 -18.48
CA ILE A 72 0.34 -16.36 -18.03
C ILE A 72 1.72 -15.80 -17.70
N PHE A 73 2.24 -14.92 -18.55
CA PHE A 73 3.54 -14.30 -18.35
C PHE A 73 3.58 -13.48 -17.07
N SER A 74 2.56 -12.67 -16.79
CA SER A 74 2.46 -11.91 -15.52
C SER A 74 2.40 -12.84 -14.32
N ALA A 75 1.60 -13.90 -14.38
CA ALA A 75 1.46 -14.82 -13.27
C ALA A 75 2.77 -15.57 -12.95
N ILE A 76 3.51 -15.98 -13.99
CA ILE A 76 4.83 -16.61 -13.81
C ILE A 76 5.82 -15.60 -13.22
N LEU A 77 5.84 -14.36 -13.71
CA LEU A 77 6.68 -13.30 -13.17
C LEU A 77 6.37 -13.03 -11.70
N ASP A 78 5.09 -12.94 -11.31
CA ASP A 78 4.67 -12.72 -9.93
C ASP A 78 5.17 -13.86 -9.02
N ILE A 79 5.05 -15.11 -9.45
CA ILE A 79 5.57 -16.26 -8.68
C ILE A 79 7.08 -16.18 -8.53
N ILE A 80 7.82 -15.87 -9.61
CA ILE A 80 9.28 -15.75 -9.59
C ILE A 80 9.72 -14.61 -8.66
N LEU A 81 9.12 -13.42 -8.80
CA LEU A 81 9.40 -12.27 -7.95
C LEU A 81 9.11 -12.60 -6.48
N GLY A 82 7.98 -13.25 -6.22
CA GLY A 82 7.61 -13.67 -4.88
C GLY A 82 8.63 -14.63 -4.26
N ILE A 83 9.10 -15.63 -5.02
CA ILE A 83 10.18 -16.53 -4.59
C ILE A 83 11.47 -15.74 -4.31
N ILE A 84 11.87 -14.83 -5.21
CA ILE A 84 13.07 -14.00 -5.02
C ILE A 84 12.97 -13.19 -3.72
N PHE A 85 11.80 -12.64 -3.39
CA PHE A 85 11.65 -11.82 -2.18
C PHE A 85 11.76 -12.65 -0.90
N LEU A 86 11.32 -13.91 -0.92
CA LEU A 86 11.43 -14.81 0.22
C LEU A 86 12.89 -15.19 0.52
N PHE A 87 13.68 -15.46 -0.53
CA PHE A 87 15.08 -15.85 -0.38
C PHE A 87 16.03 -14.65 -0.25
N GLN A 88 15.70 -13.52 -0.89
CA GLN A 88 16.48 -12.29 -0.88
C GLN A 88 15.56 -11.08 -0.56
N PRO A 89 15.19 -10.88 0.71
CA PRO A 89 14.29 -9.78 1.11
C PRO A 89 14.79 -8.39 0.73
N SER A 90 16.12 -8.19 0.65
CA SER A 90 16.70 -6.91 0.24
C SER A 90 16.30 -6.50 -1.18
N PHE A 91 16.11 -7.47 -2.09
CA PHE A 91 15.59 -7.18 -3.43
C PHE A 91 14.12 -6.75 -3.37
N GLY A 92 13.32 -7.40 -2.52
CA GLY A 92 11.93 -7.00 -2.28
C GLY A 92 11.80 -5.60 -1.70
N VAL A 93 12.70 -5.20 -0.79
CA VAL A 93 12.75 -3.83 -0.26
C VAL A 93 13.01 -2.81 -1.37
N LEU A 94 14.01 -3.08 -2.23
CA LEU A 94 14.31 -2.21 -3.37
C LEU A 94 13.12 -2.11 -4.34
N PHE A 95 12.46 -3.24 -4.60
CA PHE A 95 11.31 -3.28 -5.48
C PHE A 95 10.13 -2.48 -4.93
N ILE A 96 9.80 -2.66 -3.64
CA ILE A 96 8.77 -1.89 -2.94
C ILE A 96 9.09 -0.40 -3.02
N ALA A 97 10.35 -0.02 -2.77
CA ALA A 97 10.79 1.37 -2.83
C ALA A 97 10.61 2.00 -4.23
N ILE A 98 11.00 1.29 -5.29
CA ILE A 98 10.88 1.80 -6.66
C ILE A 98 9.40 1.90 -7.06
N ILE A 99 8.61 0.85 -6.81
CA ILE A 99 7.18 0.87 -7.11
C ILE A 99 6.47 1.98 -6.35
N PHE A 100 6.79 2.15 -5.06
CA PHE A 100 6.20 3.20 -4.25
C PHE A 100 6.54 4.59 -4.81
N ALA A 101 7.79 4.84 -5.20
CA ALA A 101 8.18 6.11 -5.81
C ALA A 101 7.45 6.38 -7.14
N ILE A 102 7.34 5.37 -8.01
CA ILE A 102 6.59 5.48 -9.27
C ILE A 102 5.11 5.75 -8.98
N TRP A 103 4.51 5.01 -8.06
CA TRP A 103 3.12 5.20 -7.65
C TRP A 103 2.88 6.60 -7.10
N PHE A 104 3.79 7.12 -6.27
CA PHE A 104 3.71 8.46 -5.71
C PHE A 104 3.82 9.56 -6.77
N ILE A 105 4.67 9.38 -7.78
CA ILE A 105 4.76 10.28 -8.95
C ILE A 105 3.46 10.27 -9.74
N LEU A 106 2.93 9.08 -10.04
CA LEU A 106 1.67 8.93 -10.77
C LEU A 106 0.50 9.58 -10.02
N ASP A 107 0.41 9.34 -8.71
CA ASP A 107 -0.60 9.94 -7.83
C ASP A 107 -0.53 11.47 -7.88
N SER A 108 0.67 12.03 -7.75
CA SER A 108 0.90 13.48 -7.86
C SER A 108 0.48 14.05 -9.22
N ILE A 109 0.76 13.34 -10.31
CA ILE A 109 0.32 13.75 -11.66
C ILE A 109 -1.22 13.71 -11.75
N THR A 110 -1.86 12.67 -11.23
CA THR A 110 -3.34 12.58 -11.24
C THR A 110 -4.00 13.67 -10.39
N GLU A 111 -3.38 14.06 -9.28
CA GLU A 111 -3.83 15.16 -8.43
C GLU A 111 -3.73 16.51 -9.16
N LEU A 112 -2.60 16.77 -9.85
CA LEU A 112 -2.40 17.94 -10.71
C LEU A 112 -3.44 18.04 -11.84
N LEU A 113 -3.78 16.90 -12.46
CA LEU A 113 -4.81 16.84 -13.49
C LEU A 113 -6.20 17.11 -12.91
N SER A 114 -6.48 16.55 -11.73
CA SER A 114 -7.76 16.69 -11.04
C SER A 114 -7.98 18.08 -10.49
N ALA A 115 -6.92 18.78 -10.06
CA ALA A 115 -6.96 20.16 -9.57
C ALA A 115 -7.62 21.12 -10.57
N LYS A 116 -7.49 20.86 -11.89
CA LYS A 116 -8.10 21.67 -12.94
C LYS A 116 -9.63 21.73 -12.82
N PHE A 117 -10.28 20.66 -12.36
CA PHE A 117 -11.74 20.63 -12.15
C PHE A 117 -12.19 21.49 -10.97
N PHE A 118 -11.33 21.66 -9.94
CA PHE A 118 -11.65 22.46 -8.75
C PHE A 118 -11.44 23.97 -8.95
N LYS A 119 -10.85 24.37 -10.07
CA LYS A 119 -10.60 25.78 -10.42
C LYS A 119 -11.89 26.62 -10.44
N GLU A 120 -13.03 26.00 -10.76
CA GLU A 120 -14.31 26.68 -10.95
C GLU A 120 -15.05 26.99 -9.65
N PHE A 121 -14.74 26.30 -8.54
CA PHE A 121 -15.47 26.46 -7.28
C PHE A 121 -14.76 27.38 -6.27
N HIS A 122 -13.46 27.18 -6.01
CA HIS A 122 -12.73 27.94 -4.98
C HIS A 122 -11.26 28.16 -5.34
N ARG A 123 -10.90 29.41 -5.65
CA ARG A 123 -9.54 29.80 -6.10
C ARG A 123 -8.45 29.48 -5.06
N GLY A 124 -8.74 29.62 -3.77
CA GLY A 124 -7.78 29.31 -2.69
C GLY A 124 -7.47 27.81 -2.57
N TYR A 125 -8.51 26.97 -2.62
CA TYR A 125 -8.38 25.52 -2.55
C TYR A 125 -7.65 24.95 -3.78
N TYR A 126 -7.90 25.52 -4.97
CA TYR A 126 -7.15 25.20 -6.18
C TYR A 126 -5.64 25.38 -6.01
N TRP A 127 -5.19 26.55 -5.54
CA TRP A 127 -3.77 26.82 -5.37
C TRP A 127 -3.14 25.94 -4.28
N PHE A 128 -3.89 25.64 -3.21
CA PHE A 128 -3.43 24.73 -2.16
C PHE A 128 -3.14 23.33 -2.72
N ILE A 129 -4.07 22.74 -3.49
CA ILE A 129 -3.88 21.43 -4.13
C ILE A 129 -2.70 21.48 -5.10
N VAL A 130 -2.62 22.50 -5.96
CA VAL A 130 -1.53 22.60 -6.95
C VAL A 130 -0.16 22.67 -6.27
N ILE A 131 -0.02 23.43 -5.18
CA ILE A 131 1.23 23.52 -4.44
C ILE A 131 1.58 22.17 -3.80
N LEU A 132 0.60 21.51 -3.16
CA LEU A 132 0.81 20.19 -2.56
C LEU A 132 1.22 19.15 -3.60
N ALA A 133 0.53 19.11 -4.75
CA ALA A 133 0.80 18.16 -5.82
C ALA A 133 2.16 18.39 -6.49
N ILE A 134 2.61 19.64 -6.61
CA ILE A 134 3.98 19.94 -7.07
C ILE A 134 5.01 19.49 -6.04
N LEU A 135 4.77 19.74 -4.75
CA LEU A 135 5.67 19.32 -3.68
C LEU A 135 5.76 17.80 -3.61
N SER A 136 4.63 17.09 -3.68
CA SER A 136 4.59 15.63 -3.71
C SER A 136 5.26 15.08 -4.98
N LEU A 137 5.09 15.72 -6.14
CA LEU A 137 5.78 15.31 -7.36
C LEU A 137 7.31 15.39 -7.20
N VAL A 138 7.82 16.49 -6.66
CA VAL A 138 9.26 16.67 -6.39
C VAL A 138 9.75 15.62 -5.40
N LEU A 139 9.00 15.38 -4.33
CA LEU A 139 9.31 14.33 -3.36
C LEU A 139 9.35 12.96 -4.05
N GLY A 140 8.36 12.62 -4.89
CA GLY A 140 8.32 11.36 -5.64
C GLY A 140 9.55 11.16 -6.53
N VAL A 141 10.00 12.22 -7.21
CA VAL A 141 11.23 12.17 -8.00
C VAL A 141 12.46 11.95 -7.12
N ILE A 142 12.56 12.62 -5.97
CA ILE A 142 13.65 12.40 -5.00
C ILE A 142 13.65 10.95 -4.49
N LEU A 143 12.47 10.41 -4.17
CA LEU A 143 12.32 9.02 -3.73
C LEU A 143 12.75 8.01 -4.79
N LEU A 144 12.53 8.31 -6.08
CA LEU A 144 12.95 7.47 -7.19
C LEU A 144 14.48 7.37 -7.29
N PHE A 145 15.18 8.50 -7.12
CA PHE A 145 16.65 8.55 -7.14
C PHE A 145 17.30 8.10 -5.83
N SER A 146 16.53 8.05 -4.74
CA SER A 146 16.97 7.58 -3.42
C SER A 146 16.07 6.46 -2.91
N PRO A 147 16.20 5.22 -3.42
CA PRO A 147 15.34 4.10 -3.03
C PRO A 147 15.34 3.82 -1.52
N LEU A 148 16.44 4.12 -0.82
CA LEU A 148 16.51 3.97 0.63
C LEU A 148 15.53 4.92 1.35
N LEU A 149 15.46 6.19 0.90
CA LEU A 149 14.50 7.15 1.45
C LEU A 149 13.07 6.70 1.14
N SER A 150 12.83 6.22 -0.09
CA SER A 150 11.53 5.66 -0.49
C SER A 150 11.10 4.53 0.43
N ALA A 151 11.97 3.55 0.68
CA ALA A 151 11.69 2.45 1.58
C ALA A 151 11.33 2.95 3.00
N ILE A 152 12.11 3.87 3.55
CA ILE A 152 11.85 4.44 4.89
C ILE A 152 10.50 5.17 4.92
N THR A 153 10.14 5.92 3.88
CA THR A 153 8.84 6.61 3.81
C THR A 153 7.68 5.62 3.80
N VAL A 154 7.81 4.47 3.12
CA VAL A 154 6.81 3.39 3.18
C VAL A 154 6.62 2.91 4.62
N VAL A 155 7.70 2.69 5.37
CA VAL A 155 7.60 2.30 6.78
C VAL A 155 6.88 3.37 7.60
N TRP A 156 7.25 4.64 7.43
CA TRP A 156 6.63 5.73 8.17
C TRP A 156 5.13 5.83 7.89
N LEU A 157 4.72 5.67 6.64
CA LEU A 157 3.31 5.64 6.27
C LEU A 157 2.61 4.45 6.91
N VAL A 158 3.10 3.22 6.70
CA VAL A 158 2.51 1.99 7.26
C VAL A 158 2.40 2.09 8.77
N SER A 159 3.45 2.56 9.45
CA SER A 159 3.48 2.69 10.91
C SER A 159 2.48 3.73 11.42
N THR A 160 2.39 4.88 10.73
CA THR A 160 1.39 5.91 11.06
C THR A 160 -0.03 5.38 10.88
N PHE A 161 -0.30 4.68 9.78
CA PHE A 161 -1.58 4.04 9.55
C PHE A 161 -1.90 3.02 10.64
N LEU A 162 -0.97 2.15 11.02
CA LEU A 162 -1.17 1.18 12.10
C LEU A 162 -1.56 1.86 13.41
N ILE A 163 -0.88 2.95 13.78
CA ILE A 163 -1.21 3.71 15.00
C ILE A 163 -2.60 4.33 14.90
N VAL A 164 -2.93 5.00 13.79
CA VAL A 164 -4.24 5.62 13.58
C VAL A 164 -5.36 4.57 13.62
N PHE A 165 -5.20 3.44 12.93
CA PHE A 165 -6.17 2.34 12.98
C PHE A 165 -6.28 1.75 14.38
N GLY A 166 -5.17 1.64 15.11
CA GLY A 166 -5.16 1.18 16.50
C GLY A 166 -5.97 2.11 17.41
N ILE A 167 -5.78 3.43 17.29
CA ILE A 167 -6.56 4.43 18.02
C ILE A 167 -8.04 4.33 17.66
N MET A 168 -8.38 4.22 16.37
CA MET A 168 -9.77 4.06 15.93
C MET A 168 -10.42 2.80 16.51
N LYS A 169 -9.66 1.70 16.63
CA LYS A 169 -10.14 0.46 17.24
C LYS A 169 -10.31 0.56 18.75
N LEU A 170 -9.44 1.30 19.44
CA LEU A 170 -9.64 1.63 20.84
C LEU A 170 -10.91 2.45 21.06
N ILE A 171 -11.16 3.46 20.23
CA ILE A 171 -12.39 4.26 20.31
C ILE A 171 -13.64 3.39 20.09
N GLN A 172 -13.59 2.41 19.18
CA GLN A 172 -14.70 1.48 18.93
C GLN A 172 -14.95 0.48 20.06
N ALA A 173 -13.97 0.26 20.95
CA ALA A 173 -14.09 -0.69 22.04
C ALA A 173 -14.98 -0.19 23.18
N PHE A 174 -15.14 1.13 23.31
CA PHE A 174 -15.98 1.81 24.29
C PHE A 174 -17.30 2.29 23.65
#